data_AF-A0ABD4SVU2-F1
#
_entry.id   AF-A0ABD4SVU2-F1
#
_cell.length_a   1.000
_cell.length_b   1.000
_cell.length_c   1.000
_cell.angle_alpha   90.00
_cell.angle_beta   90.00
_cell.angle_gamma   90.00
#
_symmetry.space_group_name_H-M   'P 1'
#
loop_
_entity.id
_entity.type
_entity.pdbx_description
1 polymer ?
#
loop_
_entity_poly.entity_id
_entity_poly.type
_entity_poly.pdbx_seq_one_letter_code
_entity_poly.pdbx_strand_id
1 'polypeptide(L)'
;MLATHNSKSLHSRYRQQAVRAELPESVPDTFICSKNVTGRRYWAMPTNAADVARFREAAAEQNETLPPSIPELTDGNLKQVLLPYRGSYVSATPVTSAKMLNRAWNALHGKPHYVHTVQPTPAAMANHGEAILLQSGRIRMFRRGVCNIKYPHSVKFTDRVVCVRADVQNMNISGGMLSVGWPALTAIGGTVHALERKIGERLQFAFGMKDPQWVEGAQKTIVNKSGAKSGDGRMPGKTHVHPGYTLEQVSGHAKIVLLLKTDGESVARLANAAKELTRIAGGVILSLGVSATRTAPKYPYLIDASPEMARTMSKTGIDAMDAAVQLYAGDGDWREGGWYSSVNNYMPSMSGYGFLHEPAIVEKTRDSCYRHAFVEPVFSMMCQGSFTDDCWFSRYEHDWGVSWGKTK
;
A
#
# COMPACT_ATOMS: atom_id res chain seq x y z
N MET A 1 -0.18 -25.63 -5.71
CA MET A 1 -0.69 -24.91 -6.89
C MET A 1 0.39 -23.97 -7.40
N LEU A 2 0.50 -23.82 -8.72
CA LEU A 2 1.27 -22.75 -9.34
C LEU A 2 0.38 -21.52 -9.50
N ALA A 3 0.80 -20.39 -8.96
CA ALA A 3 0.03 -19.16 -8.95
C ALA A 3 0.93 -17.91 -9.03
N THR A 4 0.31 -16.74 -9.21
CA THR A 4 0.99 -15.45 -9.33
C THR A 4 0.88 -14.62 -8.05
N HIS A 5 -0.25 -14.73 -7.34
CA HIS A 5 -0.57 -13.97 -6.14
C HIS A 5 -1.07 -14.86 -5.00
N ASN A 6 -0.78 -14.45 -3.77
CA ASN A 6 -1.24 -15.16 -2.58
C ASN A 6 -1.65 -14.18 -1.48
N SER A 7 -2.83 -14.41 -0.90
CA SER A 7 -3.31 -13.69 0.28
C SER A 7 -2.49 -14.06 1.53
N LYS A 8 -2.00 -15.29 1.61
CA LYS A 8 -1.26 -15.81 2.76
C LYS A 8 0.17 -15.29 2.86
N SER A 9 0.70 -14.66 1.81
CA SER A 9 2.09 -14.18 1.74
C SER A 9 2.48 -13.39 3.00
N LEU A 10 1.59 -12.50 3.44
CA LEU A 10 1.82 -11.65 4.61
C LEU A 10 1.05 -12.13 5.86
N HIS A 11 0.31 -13.23 5.77
CA HIS A 11 -0.58 -13.70 6.82
C HIS A 11 -0.90 -15.20 6.73
N SER A 12 -0.21 -16.02 7.51
CA SER A 12 -0.29 -17.50 7.42
C SER A 12 -1.67 -18.10 7.69
N ARG A 13 -2.54 -17.42 8.43
CA ARG A 13 -3.86 -17.98 8.79
C ARG A 13 -4.93 -17.84 7.71
N TYR A 14 -4.69 -17.03 6.68
CA TYR A 14 -5.67 -16.99 5.61
C TYR A 14 -5.75 -18.37 4.98
N ARG A 15 -6.97 -18.84 4.75
CA ARG A 15 -7.25 -20.16 4.15
C ARG A 15 -7.61 -20.05 2.67
N GLN A 16 -7.75 -18.83 2.18
CA GLN A 16 -8.00 -18.54 0.77
C GLN A 16 -6.93 -19.16 -0.13
N GLN A 17 -7.38 -19.77 -1.22
CA GLN A 17 -6.49 -20.30 -2.26
C GLN A 17 -5.76 -19.16 -2.98
N ALA A 18 -4.59 -19.47 -3.53
CA ALA A 18 -3.81 -18.52 -4.32
C ALA A 18 -4.52 -18.16 -5.64
N VAL A 19 -4.22 -16.98 -6.17
CA VAL A 19 -4.79 -16.47 -7.42
C VAL A 19 -3.75 -16.62 -8.53
N ARG A 20 -4.14 -17.20 -9.66
CA ARG A 20 -3.34 -17.21 -10.88
C ARG A 20 -3.99 -16.30 -11.91
N ALA A 21 -3.54 -15.06 -11.95
CA ALA A 21 -3.97 -14.08 -12.92
C ALA A 21 -2.89 -13.00 -13.09
N GLU A 22 -2.98 -12.25 -14.18
CA GLU A 22 -2.11 -11.14 -14.49
C GLU A 22 -2.94 -9.87 -14.62
N LEU A 23 -2.30 -8.73 -14.35
CA LEU A 23 -2.92 -7.44 -14.66
C LEU A 23 -3.01 -7.25 -16.18
N PRO A 24 -4.03 -6.53 -16.67
CA PRO A 24 -4.22 -6.33 -18.11
C PRO A 24 -3.11 -5.43 -18.71
N GLU A 25 -2.91 -5.57 -20.02
CA GLU A 25 -1.94 -4.77 -20.81
C GLU A 25 -2.19 -3.25 -20.75
N SER A 26 -3.39 -2.82 -20.40
CA SER A 26 -3.75 -1.41 -20.27
C SER A 26 -3.16 -0.72 -19.04
N VAL A 27 -2.48 -1.43 -18.14
CA VAL A 27 -1.78 -0.82 -16.99
C VAL A 27 -0.55 -0.06 -17.52
N PRO A 28 -0.42 1.27 -17.25
CA PRO A 28 0.73 2.02 -17.74
C PRO A 28 2.07 1.49 -17.22
N ASP A 29 3.09 1.43 -18.09
CA ASP A 29 4.41 0.86 -17.79
C ASP A 29 5.12 1.50 -16.58
N THR A 30 4.79 2.76 -16.26
CA THR A 30 5.37 3.51 -15.15
C THR A 30 4.90 3.02 -13.77
N PHE A 31 3.79 2.28 -13.69
CA PHE A 31 3.38 1.65 -12.44
C PHE A 31 4.28 0.48 -12.12
N ILE A 32 4.72 0.40 -10.87
CA ILE A 32 5.49 -0.73 -10.35
C ILE A 32 4.50 -1.79 -9.89
N CYS A 33 4.36 -2.86 -10.66
CA CYS A 33 3.45 -3.98 -10.40
C CYS A 33 3.94 -5.25 -11.11
N SER A 34 3.32 -6.39 -10.86
CA SER A 34 3.75 -7.69 -11.37
C SER A 34 3.79 -7.81 -12.90
N LYS A 35 3.04 -6.96 -13.60
CA LYS A 35 2.99 -6.86 -15.06
C LYS A 35 4.21 -6.13 -15.65
N ASN A 36 4.66 -5.06 -15.00
CA ASN A 36 5.69 -4.15 -15.51
C ASN A 36 7.09 -4.44 -14.94
N VAL A 37 7.24 -5.56 -14.23
CA VAL A 37 8.53 -6.02 -13.70
C VAL A 37 8.91 -7.35 -14.32
N THR A 38 10.19 -7.48 -14.64
CA THR A 38 10.78 -8.71 -15.16
C THR A 38 10.85 -9.78 -14.06
N GLY A 39 11.03 -11.04 -14.46
CA GLY A 39 11.26 -12.16 -13.56
C GLY A 39 10.21 -13.26 -13.66
N ARG A 40 10.37 -14.28 -12.82
CA ARG A 40 9.58 -15.51 -12.85
C ARG A 40 8.08 -15.23 -12.66
N ARG A 41 7.27 -15.80 -13.56
CA ARG A 41 5.81 -15.63 -13.57
C ARG A 41 5.11 -16.45 -12.50
N TYR A 42 5.36 -17.76 -12.45
CA TYR A 42 4.65 -18.68 -11.56
C TYR A 42 5.49 -19.10 -10.36
N TRP A 43 4.82 -19.25 -9.23
CA TRP A 43 5.43 -19.59 -7.95
C TRP A 43 4.65 -20.70 -7.27
N ALA A 44 5.33 -21.52 -6.48
CA ALA A 44 4.68 -22.53 -5.66
C ALA A 44 3.94 -21.87 -4.48
N MET A 45 2.61 -21.89 -4.56
CA MET A 45 1.70 -21.31 -3.56
C MET A 45 0.61 -22.32 -3.17
N PRO A 46 0.97 -23.48 -2.60
CA PRO A 46 -0.03 -24.42 -2.13
C PRO A 46 -0.77 -23.89 -0.90
N THR A 47 -1.95 -24.48 -0.64
CA THR A 47 -2.72 -24.19 0.57
C THR A 47 -1.97 -24.60 1.84
N ASN A 48 -1.15 -25.66 1.78
CA ASN A 48 -0.42 -26.26 2.90
C ASN A 48 1.10 -26.33 2.65
N ALA A 49 1.91 -26.15 3.70
CA ALA A 49 3.37 -26.21 3.62
C ALA A 49 3.92 -27.54 3.07
N ALA A 50 3.28 -28.67 3.38
CA ALA A 50 3.74 -30.01 2.96
C ALA A 50 3.86 -30.15 1.43
N ASP A 51 3.02 -29.42 0.69
CA ASP A 51 2.99 -29.47 -0.77
C ASP A 51 4.03 -28.58 -1.45
N VAL A 52 4.73 -27.71 -0.70
CA VAL A 52 5.59 -26.67 -1.29
C VAL A 52 6.73 -27.30 -2.08
N ALA A 53 7.38 -28.33 -1.56
CA ALA A 53 8.49 -28.99 -2.25
C ALA A 53 8.09 -29.48 -3.65
N ARG A 54 7.01 -30.25 -3.73
CA ARG A 54 6.44 -30.76 -4.99
C ARG A 54 6.12 -29.64 -5.99
N PHE A 55 5.48 -28.56 -5.54
CA PHE A 55 5.11 -27.48 -6.46
C PHE A 55 6.30 -26.59 -6.85
N ARG A 56 7.39 -26.57 -6.09
CA ARG A 56 8.59 -25.79 -6.44
C ARG A 56 9.32 -26.36 -7.65
N GLU A 57 9.43 -27.69 -7.71
CA GLU A 57 9.98 -28.40 -8.87
C GLU A 57 9.15 -28.10 -10.12
N ALA A 58 7.83 -28.29 -10.04
CA ALA A 58 6.92 -27.95 -11.13
C ALA A 58 7.00 -26.48 -11.55
N ALA A 59 7.14 -25.56 -10.58
CA ALA A 59 7.27 -24.15 -10.87
C ALA A 59 8.58 -23.82 -11.61
N ALA A 60 9.66 -24.59 -11.40
CA ALA A 60 10.98 -24.34 -11.98
C ALA A 60 11.03 -24.76 -13.45
N GLU A 61 10.24 -25.79 -13.81
CA GLU A 61 10.12 -26.32 -15.17
C GLU A 61 9.03 -25.59 -15.99
N GLN A 62 8.14 -24.83 -15.34
CA GLN A 62 7.03 -24.16 -15.99
C GLN A 62 7.47 -22.93 -16.81
N ASN A 63 7.59 -23.12 -18.12
CA ASN A 63 7.88 -22.04 -19.08
C ASN A 63 6.64 -21.54 -19.84
N GLU A 64 5.58 -22.34 -19.92
CA GLU A 64 4.37 -21.99 -20.68
C GLU A 64 3.39 -21.13 -19.87
N THR A 65 2.56 -20.37 -20.57
CA THR A 65 1.48 -19.58 -19.95
C THR A 65 0.35 -20.51 -19.54
N LEU A 66 0.07 -20.56 -18.24
CA LEU A 66 -1.06 -21.29 -17.67
C LEU A 66 -2.34 -20.45 -17.69
N PRO A 67 -3.52 -21.07 -17.88
CA PRO A 67 -4.79 -20.37 -17.92
C PRO A 67 -5.11 -19.68 -16.58
N PRO A 68 -5.80 -18.54 -16.56
CA PRO A 68 -6.19 -17.88 -15.31
C PRO A 68 -6.97 -18.83 -14.39
N SER A 69 -6.78 -18.66 -13.09
CA SER A 69 -7.50 -19.38 -12.02
C SER A 69 -7.81 -18.39 -10.91
N ILE A 70 -9.08 -17.98 -10.86
CA ILE A 70 -9.64 -17.13 -9.83
C ILE A 70 -10.40 -18.03 -8.85
N PRO A 71 -9.91 -18.21 -7.61
CA PRO A 71 -10.60 -19.04 -6.65
C PRO A 71 -11.86 -18.35 -6.12
N GLU A 72 -12.83 -19.15 -5.68
CA GLU A 72 -13.97 -18.61 -4.94
C GLU A 72 -13.51 -17.93 -3.64
N LEU A 73 -14.17 -16.84 -3.27
CA LEU A 73 -13.94 -16.17 -2.01
C LEU A 73 -14.50 -17.04 -0.88
N THR A 74 -13.62 -17.68 -0.11
CA THR A 74 -14.01 -18.69 0.89
C THR A 74 -13.70 -18.27 2.33
N ASP A 75 -12.69 -17.43 2.53
CA ASP A 75 -12.22 -17.01 3.85
C ASP A 75 -12.81 -15.66 4.28
N GLY A 76 -13.68 -15.69 5.28
CA GLY A 76 -14.31 -14.49 5.85
C GLY A 76 -13.37 -13.55 6.61
N ASN A 77 -12.12 -13.94 6.87
CA ASN A 77 -11.13 -13.09 7.55
C ASN A 77 -10.30 -12.23 6.59
N LEU A 78 -10.47 -12.40 5.27
CA LEU A 78 -9.73 -11.61 4.30
C LEU A 78 -10.08 -10.14 4.42
N LYS A 79 -9.04 -9.31 4.37
CA LYS A 79 -9.21 -7.86 4.27
C LYS A 79 -9.87 -7.52 2.94
N GLN A 80 -11.06 -6.94 3.01
CA GLN A 80 -11.77 -6.37 1.88
C GLN A 80 -11.86 -4.85 2.04
N VAL A 81 -11.45 -4.11 1.00
CA VAL A 81 -11.53 -2.65 0.91
C VAL A 81 -12.58 -2.25 -0.13
N LEU A 82 -13.33 -1.17 0.12
CA LEU A 82 -14.28 -0.66 -0.85
C LEU A 82 -13.61 0.38 -1.74
N LEU A 83 -13.63 0.15 -3.05
CA LEU A 83 -13.06 1.04 -4.06
C LEU A 83 -14.19 1.71 -4.84
N PRO A 84 -14.24 3.05 -4.92
CA PRO A 84 -15.19 3.74 -5.78
C PRO A 84 -14.88 3.44 -7.25
N TYR A 85 -15.86 2.95 -7.99
CA TYR A 85 -15.67 2.51 -9.37
C TYR A 85 -16.97 2.59 -10.17
N ARG A 86 -16.93 3.32 -11.30
CA ARG A 86 -18.01 3.46 -12.29
C ARG A 86 -19.37 3.78 -11.66
N GLY A 87 -19.39 4.79 -10.78
CA GLY A 87 -20.62 5.25 -10.10
C GLY A 87 -21.12 4.34 -8.97
N SER A 88 -20.39 3.28 -8.62
CA SER A 88 -20.70 2.39 -7.50
C SER A 88 -19.40 2.05 -6.74
N TYR A 89 -19.38 0.91 -6.04
CA TYR A 89 -18.20 0.39 -5.36
C TYR A 89 -17.89 -1.05 -5.80
N VAL A 90 -16.60 -1.37 -5.73
CA VAL A 90 -16.09 -2.74 -5.82
C VAL A 90 -15.49 -3.12 -4.47
N SER A 91 -15.90 -4.26 -3.93
CA SER A 91 -15.23 -4.90 -2.79
C SER A 91 -13.96 -5.58 -3.26
N ALA A 92 -12.82 -4.94 -3.03
CA ALA A 92 -11.53 -5.41 -3.49
C ALA A 92 -10.81 -6.20 -2.38
N THR A 93 -10.27 -7.37 -2.72
CA THR A 93 -9.39 -8.15 -1.85
C THR A 93 -7.94 -8.04 -2.33
N PRO A 94 -7.10 -7.25 -1.64
CA PRO A 94 -5.71 -7.12 -2.04
C PRO A 94 -4.94 -8.41 -1.81
N VAL A 95 -4.26 -8.91 -2.84
CA VAL A 95 -3.39 -10.09 -2.79
C VAL A 95 -1.99 -9.71 -3.25
N THR A 96 -0.98 -10.31 -2.61
CA THR A 96 0.41 -9.93 -2.85
C THR A 96 0.99 -10.76 -4.00
N SER A 97 1.62 -10.10 -4.96
CA SER A 97 2.37 -10.75 -6.03
C SER A 97 3.69 -11.33 -5.52
N ALA A 98 3.93 -12.63 -5.74
CA ALA A 98 5.22 -13.23 -5.41
C ALA A 98 6.36 -12.69 -6.28
N LYS A 99 6.07 -12.39 -7.55
CA LYS A 99 7.04 -11.78 -8.46
C LYS A 99 7.51 -10.45 -7.89
N MET A 100 6.60 -9.60 -7.45
CA MET A 100 6.94 -8.31 -6.84
C MET A 100 7.78 -8.46 -5.57
N LEU A 101 7.38 -9.37 -4.66
CA LEU A 101 8.14 -9.64 -3.43
C LEU A 101 9.56 -10.11 -3.74
N ASN A 102 9.72 -11.03 -4.68
CA ASN A 102 11.03 -11.55 -5.07
C ASN A 102 11.89 -10.49 -5.77
N ARG A 103 11.29 -9.71 -6.68
CA ARG A 103 12.01 -8.64 -7.37
C ARG A 103 12.49 -7.55 -6.42
N ALA A 104 11.64 -7.09 -5.51
CA ALA A 104 12.04 -6.12 -4.49
C ALA A 104 13.17 -6.67 -3.59
N TRP A 105 13.07 -7.94 -3.16
CA TRP A 105 14.11 -8.58 -2.35
C TRP A 105 15.47 -8.57 -3.04
N ASN A 106 15.52 -8.98 -4.31
CA ASN A 106 16.77 -9.05 -5.07
C ASN A 106 17.29 -7.66 -5.42
N ALA A 107 16.43 -6.76 -5.90
CA ALA A 107 16.83 -5.45 -6.39
C ALA A 107 17.37 -4.55 -5.26
N LEU A 108 16.84 -4.69 -4.04
CA LEU A 108 17.32 -3.98 -2.84
C LEU A 108 18.53 -4.63 -2.16
N HIS A 109 19.02 -5.76 -2.64
CA HIS A 109 20.24 -6.36 -2.10
C HIS A 109 21.44 -5.42 -2.28
N GLY A 110 22.24 -5.27 -1.23
CA GLY A 110 23.37 -4.32 -1.20
C GLY A 110 22.98 -2.84 -1.18
N LYS A 111 21.69 -2.51 -1.11
CA LYS A 111 21.15 -1.14 -1.08
C LYS A 111 20.51 -0.84 0.27
N PRO A 112 20.27 0.42 0.64
CA PRO A 112 19.49 0.76 1.82
C PRO A 112 18.11 0.13 1.75
N HIS A 113 17.70 -0.53 2.82
CA HIS A 113 16.39 -1.15 2.91
C HIS A 113 16.00 -1.34 4.37
N TYR A 114 14.71 -1.61 4.57
CA TYR A 114 14.17 -2.09 5.82
C TYR A 114 13.83 -3.56 5.65
N VAL A 115 14.21 -4.37 6.62
CA VAL A 115 13.86 -5.80 6.63
C VAL A 115 12.67 -5.97 7.55
N HIS A 116 11.55 -6.41 6.99
CA HIS A 116 10.38 -6.78 7.78
C HIS A 116 10.31 -8.31 7.89
N THR A 117 10.17 -8.82 9.12
CA THR A 117 10.04 -10.25 9.37
C THR A 117 8.56 -10.63 9.35
N VAL A 118 8.16 -11.37 8.31
CA VAL A 118 6.79 -11.86 8.14
C VAL A 118 6.56 -13.14 8.95
N GLN A 119 7.57 -14.01 8.99
CA GLN A 119 7.52 -15.30 9.68
C GLN A 119 8.88 -15.60 10.31
N PRO A 120 9.05 -15.39 11.62
CA PRO A 120 10.32 -15.65 12.28
C PRO A 120 10.62 -17.14 12.44
N THR A 121 9.59 -18.02 12.43
CA THR A 121 9.76 -19.45 12.69
C THR A 121 10.06 -20.23 11.40
N PRO A 122 11.24 -20.87 11.27
CA PRO A 122 11.63 -21.57 10.04
C PRO A 122 10.64 -22.64 9.56
N ALA A 123 10.12 -23.45 10.50
CA ALA A 123 9.18 -24.52 10.21
C ALA A 123 7.84 -24.03 9.60
N ALA A 124 7.49 -22.75 9.77
CA ALA A 124 6.24 -22.18 9.30
C ALA A 124 6.38 -21.33 8.03
N MET A 125 7.60 -21.08 7.53
CA MET A 125 7.84 -20.20 6.37
C MET A 125 7.14 -20.69 5.10
N ALA A 126 7.13 -22.01 4.88
CA ALA A 126 6.51 -22.64 3.73
C ALA A 126 4.99 -22.37 3.64
N ASN A 127 4.30 -22.05 4.76
CA ASN A 127 2.87 -21.71 4.75
C ASN A 127 2.57 -20.37 4.04
N HIS A 128 3.59 -19.52 3.86
CA HIS A 128 3.45 -18.23 3.17
C HIS A 128 3.69 -18.33 1.66
N GLY A 129 4.07 -19.52 1.16
CA GLY A 129 4.44 -19.75 -0.24
C GLY A 129 5.93 -19.58 -0.51
N GLU A 130 6.34 -19.96 -1.71
CA GLU A 130 7.74 -20.08 -2.11
C GLU A 130 8.54 -18.78 -2.01
N ALA A 131 7.98 -17.64 -2.41
CA ALA A 131 8.71 -16.37 -2.39
C ALA A 131 9.20 -16.01 -0.98
N ILE A 132 8.33 -16.12 0.03
CA ILE A 132 8.66 -15.84 1.43
C ILE A 132 9.62 -16.91 1.99
N LEU A 133 9.45 -18.18 1.58
CA LEU A 133 10.36 -19.26 1.95
C LEU A 133 11.80 -18.98 1.47
N LEU A 134 11.98 -18.61 0.20
CA LEU A 134 13.29 -18.28 -0.37
C LEU A 134 13.93 -17.05 0.28
N GLN A 135 13.11 -16.17 0.85
CA GLN A 135 13.54 -14.96 1.55
C GLN A 135 13.72 -15.19 3.06
N SER A 136 13.72 -16.45 3.51
CA SER A 136 13.86 -16.82 4.92
C SER A 136 12.84 -16.13 5.83
N GLY A 137 11.57 -16.05 5.38
CA GLY A 137 10.47 -15.50 6.19
C GLY A 137 10.46 -13.98 6.27
N ARG A 138 11.22 -13.28 5.44
CA ARG A 138 11.42 -11.82 5.49
C ARG A 138 11.11 -11.18 4.15
N ILE A 139 10.91 -9.87 4.15
CA ILE A 139 10.83 -9.05 2.93
C ILE A 139 11.77 -7.85 3.08
N ARG A 140 12.29 -7.34 1.95
CA ARG A 140 13.01 -6.06 1.90
C ARG A 140 12.08 -5.00 1.36
N MET A 141 12.07 -3.87 2.04
CA MET A 141 11.26 -2.71 1.71
C MET A 141 12.15 -1.51 1.48
N PHE A 142 11.78 -0.65 0.54
CA PHE A 142 12.40 0.65 0.37
C PHE A 142 12.27 1.43 1.68
N ARG A 143 13.38 1.83 2.28
CA ARG A 143 13.38 2.53 3.57
C ARG A 143 13.56 4.03 3.32
N ARG A 144 12.58 4.84 3.72
CA ARG A 144 12.70 6.30 3.58
C ARG A 144 11.99 7.06 4.69
N GLY A 145 12.75 7.78 5.51
CA GLY A 145 12.19 8.74 6.46
C GLY A 145 11.64 10.00 5.78
N VAL A 146 11.02 10.88 6.57
CA VAL A 146 10.67 12.22 6.12
C VAL A 146 11.93 13.06 6.03
N CYS A 147 12.07 13.81 4.94
CA CYS A 147 13.29 14.55 4.64
C CYS A 147 13.19 16.00 5.11
N ASN A 148 14.32 16.56 5.52
CA ASN A 148 14.41 17.96 5.89
C ASN A 148 14.41 18.82 4.63
N ILE A 149 13.27 19.38 4.28
CA ILE A 149 13.10 20.24 3.12
C ILE A 149 13.28 21.71 3.53
N LYS A 150 14.11 22.45 2.79
CA LYS A 150 14.20 23.91 2.91
C LYS A 150 13.05 24.55 2.14
N TYR A 151 12.36 25.51 2.76
CA TYR A 151 11.27 26.28 2.14
C TYR A 151 11.76 27.70 1.84
N PRO A 152 12.33 27.95 0.65
CA PRO A 152 12.83 29.28 0.32
C PRO A 152 11.69 30.31 0.26
N HIS A 153 10.49 29.89 -0.17
CA HIS A 153 9.33 30.77 -0.31
C HIS A 153 8.03 30.08 0.14
N SER A 154 7.04 30.89 0.53
CA SER A 154 5.68 30.40 0.80
C SER A 154 4.89 30.28 -0.50
N VAL A 155 4.40 29.08 -0.82
CA VAL A 155 3.53 28.87 -1.99
C VAL A 155 2.12 29.39 -1.68
N LYS A 156 1.61 30.30 -2.52
CA LYS A 156 0.26 30.83 -2.43
C LYS A 156 -0.65 30.13 -3.43
N PHE A 157 -1.86 29.83 -3.01
CA PHE A 157 -2.91 29.26 -3.85
C PHE A 157 -3.80 30.37 -4.39
N THR A 158 -4.23 30.22 -5.65
CA THR A 158 -5.23 31.09 -6.27
C THR A 158 -6.53 31.05 -5.48
N ASP A 159 -6.98 29.85 -5.12
CA ASP A 159 -8.22 29.60 -4.40
C ASP A 159 -7.99 29.24 -2.93
N ARG A 160 -9.05 29.36 -2.12
CA ARG A 160 -9.03 28.85 -0.75
C ARG A 160 -9.08 27.32 -0.79
N VAL A 161 -8.16 26.67 -0.09
CA VAL A 161 -8.16 25.22 0.14
C VAL A 161 -8.44 24.93 1.60
N VAL A 162 -9.06 23.80 1.89
CA VAL A 162 -9.24 23.33 3.27
C VAL A 162 -7.94 22.67 3.72
N CYS A 163 -7.36 23.19 4.80
CA CYS A 163 -6.15 22.70 5.42
C CYS A 163 -6.50 21.99 6.73
N VAL A 164 -6.27 20.69 6.74
CA VAL A 164 -6.34 19.84 7.93
C VAL A 164 -4.93 19.64 8.46
N ARG A 165 -4.67 20.04 9.69
CA ARG A 165 -3.44 19.74 10.44
C ARG A 165 -3.78 18.79 11.57
N ALA A 166 -3.04 17.71 11.69
CA ALA A 166 -3.30 16.72 12.74
C ALA A 166 -2.02 16.14 13.33
N ASP A 167 -2.08 15.78 14.60
CA ASP A 167 -1.13 14.85 15.23
C ASP A 167 -1.75 13.46 15.20
N VAL A 168 -1.10 12.53 14.50
CA VAL A 168 -1.62 11.19 14.25
C VAL A 168 -0.71 10.16 14.88
N GLN A 169 -1.28 9.26 15.67
CA GLN A 169 -0.58 8.15 16.29
C GLN A 169 -0.91 6.81 15.66
N ASN A 170 0.08 5.91 15.62
CA ASN A 170 -0.06 4.54 15.11
C ASN A 170 -0.56 4.48 13.66
N MET A 171 -0.12 5.44 12.84
CA MET A 171 -0.41 5.43 11.41
C MET A 171 0.37 4.29 10.75
N ASN A 172 -0.28 3.55 9.85
CA ASN A 172 0.43 2.55 9.06
C ASN A 172 1.32 3.28 8.03
N ILE A 173 2.64 3.15 8.20
CA ILE A 173 3.67 3.73 7.32
C ILE A 173 4.37 2.66 6.47
N SER A 174 3.82 1.45 6.41
CA SER A 174 4.23 0.39 5.48
C SER A 174 3.43 0.52 4.18
N GLY A 175 3.88 1.40 3.28
CA GLY A 175 3.29 1.68 1.97
C GLY A 175 3.16 0.42 1.10
N GLY A 176 2.07 -0.33 1.28
CA GLY A 176 1.77 -1.57 0.54
C GLY A 176 2.76 -2.73 0.75
N MET A 177 3.56 -2.71 1.82
CA MET A 177 4.64 -3.69 2.08
C MET A 177 5.74 -3.73 1.01
N LEU A 178 5.88 -2.66 0.22
CA LEU A 178 7.01 -2.44 -0.68
C LEU A 178 7.92 -1.32 -0.16
N SER A 179 7.36 -0.31 0.49
CA SER A 179 8.13 0.80 1.09
C SER A 179 7.70 1.08 2.52
N VAL A 180 8.60 1.70 3.29
CA VAL A 180 8.35 2.13 4.67
C VAL A 180 8.76 3.58 4.88
N GLY A 181 7.94 4.27 5.66
CA GLY A 181 8.19 5.62 6.19
C GLY A 181 7.15 6.65 5.79
N TRP A 182 6.28 6.33 4.82
CA TRP A 182 5.09 7.10 4.48
C TRP A 182 3.86 6.19 4.39
N PRO A 183 2.67 6.68 4.76
CA PRO A 183 1.44 5.93 4.54
C PRO A 183 1.18 5.74 3.04
N ALA A 184 0.51 4.64 2.69
CA ALA A 184 0.06 4.40 1.33
C ALA A 184 -0.84 5.54 0.83
N LEU A 185 -0.63 5.99 -0.41
CA LEU A 185 -1.46 7.03 -1.03
C LEU A 185 -2.94 6.59 -1.12
N THR A 186 -3.19 5.30 -1.34
CA THR A 186 -4.56 4.74 -1.28
C THR A 186 -5.22 4.88 0.09
N ALA A 187 -4.46 4.86 1.19
CA ALA A 187 -5.00 5.01 2.54
C ALA A 187 -5.33 6.48 2.86
N ILE A 188 -4.52 7.41 2.35
CA ILE A 188 -4.82 8.85 2.38
C ILE A 188 -6.07 9.11 1.51
N GLY A 189 -6.06 8.60 0.27
CA GLY A 189 -7.17 8.70 -0.67
C GLY A 189 -8.48 8.14 -0.13
N GLY A 190 -8.46 7.04 0.64
CA GLY A 190 -9.63 6.52 1.32
C GLY A 190 -10.20 7.45 2.39
N THR A 191 -9.34 8.22 3.09
CA THR A 191 -9.76 9.26 4.04
C THR A 191 -10.42 10.41 3.29
N VAL A 192 -9.82 10.86 2.19
CA VAL A 192 -10.36 11.92 1.33
C VAL A 192 -11.70 11.49 0.75
N HIS A 193 -11.81 10.25 0.28
CA HIS A 193 -13.05 9.71 -0.25
C HIS A 193 -14.19 9.67 0.78
N ALA A 194 -13.88 9.41 2.06
CA ALA A 194 -14.89 9.52 3.12
C ALA A 194 -15.44 10.96 3.25
N LEU A 195 -14.63 11.98 2.97
CA LEU A 195 -15.09 13.37 2.90
C LEU A 195 -15.88 13.64 1.61
N GLU A 196 -15.41 13.16 0.46
CA GLU A 196 -16.14 13.24 -0.82
C GLU A 196 -17.57 12.74 -0.67
N ARG A 197 -17.77 11.60 0.01
CA ARG A 197 -19.10 11.04 0.30
C ARG A 197 -19.99 11.96 1.15
N LYS A 198 -19.42 12.75 2.06
CA LYS A 198 -20.18 13.66 2.92
C LYS A 198 -20.60 14.93 2.19
N ILE A 199 -19.76 15.42 1.27
CA ILE A 199 -20.02 16.68 0.56
C ILE A 199 -20.63 16.48 -0.84
N GLY A 200 -20.57 15.26 -1.39
CA GLY A 200 -21.09 14.94 -2.72
C GLY A 200 -20.19 15.36 -3.89
N GLU A 201 -18.92 15.66 -3.63
CA GLU A 201 -17.97 16.20 -4.62
C GLU A 201 -16.65 15.42 -4.61
N ARG A 202 -15.99 15.35 -5.77
CA ARG A 202 -14.65 14.78 -5.89
C ARG A 202 -13.61 15.79 -5.47
N LEU A 203 -12.64 15.36 -4.69
CA LEU A 203 -11.62 16.24 -4.12
C LEU A 203 -10.25 15.95 -4.73
N GLN A 204 -9.46 17.00 -4.93
CA GLN A 204 -8.01 16.85 -5.07
C GLN A 204 -7.37 17.06 -3.70
N PHE A 205 -6.28 16.36 -3.43
CA PHE A 205 -5.59 16.49 -2.15
C PHE A 205 -4.08 16.55 -2.29
N ALA A 206 -3.43 17.18 -1.33
CA ALA A 206 -1.99 17.11 -1.13
C ALA A 206 -1.70 16.70 0.30
N PHE A 207 -0.70 15.84 0.47
CA PHE A 207 -0.34 15.28 1.78
C PHE A 207 1.10 15.63 2.13
N GLY A 208 1.29 16.17 3.32
CA GLY A 208 2.60 16.41 3.91
C GLY A 208 2.71 15.85 5.31
N MET A 209 3.92 15.52 5.72
CA MET A 209 4.22 14.91 7.01
C MET A 209 5.54 15.45 7.54
N LYS A 210 5.65 15.65 8.85
CA LYS A 210 6.88 16.04 9.54
C LYS A 210 7.03 15.35 10.88
N ASP A 211 8.24 15.36 11.40
CA ASP A 211 8.62 14.80 12.69
C ASP A 211 8.17 13.33 12.87
N PRO A 212 8.36 12.41 11.88
CA PRO A 212 7.90 11.05 12.02
C PRO A 212 8.72 10.30 13.07
N GLN A 213 8.03 9.67 14.03
CA GLN A 213 8.63 8.73 14.97
C GLN A 213 8.18 7.32 14.59
N TRP A 214 9.14 6.46 14.27
CA TRP A 214 8.86 5.09 13.88
C TRP A 214 8.70 4.25 15.13
N VAL A 215 7.64 3.45 15.17
CA VAL A 215 7.41 2.47 16.22
C VAL A 215 7.64 1.10 15.62
N GLU A 216 8.79 0.53 15.92
CA GLU A 216 9.11 -0.86 15.59
C GLU A 216 8.47 -1.80 16.63
N GLY A 217 7.99 -2.96 16.17
CA GLY A 217 7.48 -4.00 17.07
C GLY A 217 6.13 -3.72 17.73
N ALA A 218 5.34 -2.74 17.25
CA ALA A 218 3.98 -2.53 17.72
C ALA A 218 3.13 -3.79 17.49
N GLN A 219 2.90 -4.56 18.55
CA GLN A 219 2.13 -5.80 18.44
C GLN A 219 0.65 -5.49 18.32
N LYS A 220 0.14 -5.45 17.09
CA LYS A 220 -1.30 -5.39 16.88
C LYS A 220 -1.91 -6.77 17.08
N THR A 221 -2.38 -7.02 18.30
CA THR A 221 -3.22 -8.20 18.57
C THR A 221 -4.55 -8.00 17.87
N ILE A 222 -4.76 -8.66 16.73
CA ILE A 222 -6.07 -8.72 16.10
C ILE A 222 -6.88 -9.79 16.83
N VAL A 223 -7.81 -9.35 17.68
CA VAL A 223 -8.81 -10.24 18.28
C VAL A 223 -9.98 -10.33 17.31
N ASN A 224 -10.18 -11.52 16.73
CA ASN A 224 -11.36 -11.80 15.92
C ASN A 224 -12.62 -11.71 16.78
N LYS A 225 -13.41 -10.63 16.62
CA LYS A 225 -14.73 -10.51 17.24
C LYS A 225 -15.84 -11.22 16.45
N SER A 226 -15.57 -11.67 15.22
CA SER A 226 -16.54 -12.31 14.32
C SER A 226 -16.81 -13.80 14.61
N GLY A 227 -16.83 -14.17 15.89
CA GLY A 227 -17.04 -15.56 16.32
C GLY A 227 -16.90 -15.79 17.83
N ALA A 228 -16.53 -14.75 18.60
CA ALA A 228 -16.56 -14.84 20.06
C ALA A 228 -18.02 -14.84 20.51
N LYS A 229 -18.64 -16.03 20.55
CA LYS A 229 -19.80 -16.26 21.40
C LYS A 229 -19.38 -15.92 22.82
N SER A 230 -20.10 -15.01 23.46
CA SER A 230 -20.04 -14.83 24.90
C SER A 230 -20.32 -16.18 25.56
N GLY A 231 -19.27 -16.86 26.05
CA GLY A 231 -19.42 -18.09 26.82
C GLY A 231 -18.78 -19.36 26.28
N ASP A 232 -17.89 -19.33 25.27
CA ASP A 232 -17.13 -20.54 24.91
C ASP A 232 -16.10 -20.90 26.00
N GLY A 233 -16.56 -21.72 26.95
CA GLY A 233 -15.82 -22.81 27.57
C GLY A 233 -14.51 -22.44 28.27
N ARG A 234 -14.58 -21.84 29.46
CA ARG A 234 -13.49 -21.87 30.44
C ARG A 234 -13.23 -23.32 30.89
N MET A 235 -12.32 -24.02 30.24
CA MET A 235 -11.72 -25.23 30.83
C MET A 235 -10.52 -24.80 31.69
N PRO A 236 -10.49 -25.11 32.99
CA PRO A 236 -9.37 -24.75 33.86
C PRO A 236 -8.11 -25.54 33.46
N GLY A 237 -6.96 -24.86 33.39
CA GLY A 237 -5.65 -25.53 33.34
C GLY A 237 -4.90 -25.52 31.99
N LYS A 238 -5.47 -24.98 30.91
CA LYS A 238 -4.70 -24.67 29.69
C LYS A 238 -4.65 -23.16 29.50
N THR A 239 -3.46 -22.57 29.66
CA THR A 239 -3.16 -21.23 29.16
C THR A 239 -3.34 -21.28 27.65
N HIS A 240 -4.55 -21.01 27.16
CA HIS A 240 -4.73 -20.74 25.75
C HIS A 240 -3.91 -19.48 25.48
N VAL A 241 -2.73 -19.66 24.87
CA VAL A 241 -2.08 -18.59 24.14
C VAL A 241 -3.18 -18.05 23.23
N HIS A 242 -3.71 -16.87 23.57
CA HIS A 242 -4.63 -16.20 22.67
C HIS A 242 -3.96 -16.27 21.30
N PRO A 243 -4.65 -16.75 20.25
CA PRO A 243 -4.06 -16.79 18.93
C PRO A 243 -3.86 -15.37 18.38
N GLY A 244 -3.21 -14.47 19.10
CA GLY A 244 -2.68 -13.22 18.60
C GLY A 244 -1.50 -13.55 17.70
N TYR A 245 -1.56 -13.07 16.47
CA TYR A 245 -0.39 -12.96 15.64
C TYR A 245 0.04 -11.50 15.71
N THR A 246 1.34 -11.30 15.83
CA THR A 246 1.94 -10.00 15.69
C THR A 246 2.00 -9.69 14.20
N LEU A 247 1.00 -8.98 13.68
CA LEU A 247 1.24 -8.22 12.45
C LEU A 247 2.16 -7.07 12.87
N GLU A 248 3.47 -7.21 12.65
CA GLU A 248 4.42 -6.12 12.79
C GLU A 248 4.21 -5.11 11.64
N GLN A 249 3.02 -4.51 11.57
CA GLN A 249 2.83 -3.34 10.72
C GLN A 249 3.76 -2.24 11.23
N VAL A 250 4.60 -1.72 10.34
CA VAL A 250 5.44 -0.58 10.72
C VAL A 250 4.53 0.62 10.93
N SER A 251 4.48 1.07 12.16
CA SER A 251 3.60 2.15 12.59
C SER A 251 4.42 3.41 12.86
N GLY A 252 3.81 4.57 12.66
CA GLY A 252 4.44 5.85 12.89
C GLY A 252 3.54 6.83 13.64
N HIS A 253 4.17 7.69 14.42
CA HIS A 253 3.56 8.91 14.95
C HIS A 253 4.08 10.09 14.15
N ALA A 254 3.22 11.00 13.71
CA ALA A 254 3.67 12.16 12.96
C ALA A 254 2.67 13.31 13.00
N LYS A 255 3.18 14.51 12.77
CA LYS A 255 2.35 15.66 12.43
C LYS A 255 2.11 15.63 10.92
N ILE A 256 0.85 15.68 10.53
CA ILE A 256 0.45 15.66 9.11
C ILE A 256 -0.24 16.96 8.74
N VAL A 257 -0.17 17.28 7.45
CA VAL A 257 -1.04 18.23 6.78
C VAL A 257 -1.72 17.53 5.62
N LEU A 258 -3.03 17.70 5.52
CA LEU A 258 -3.84 17.30 4.38
C LEU A 258 -4.51 18.55 3.83
N LEU A 259 -4.11 18.96 2.64
CA LEU A 259 -4.74 20.05 1.90
C LEU A 259 -5.77 19.45 0.97
N LEU A 260 -6.95 20.05 0.93
CA LEU A 260 -8.09 19.57 0.15
C LEU A 260 -8.60 20.71 -0.72
N LYS A 261 -8.62 20.46 -2.03
CA LYS A 261 -9.15 21.38 -3.03
C LYS A 261 -10.55 20.92 -3.44
N THR A 262 -11.45 21.88 -3.48
CA THR A 262 -12.89 21.74 -3.74
C THR A 262 -13.36 23.01 -4.45
N ASP A 263 -14.58 23.01 -4.96
CA ASP A 263 -15.19 24.22 -5.51
C ASP A 263 -15.36 25.30 -4.42
N GLY A 264 -15.20 26.58 -4.78
CA GLY A 264 -15.13 27.68 -3.80
C GLY A 264 -16.33 27.77 -2.87
N GLU A 265 -17.53 27.39 -3.35
CA GLU A 265 -18.78 27.37 -2.58
C GLU A 265 -18.82 26.25 -1.53
N SER A 266 -18.04 25.19 -1.72
CA SER A 266 -18.02 24.00 -0.86
C SER A 266 -16.99 24.03 0.26
N VAL A 267 -16.12 25.05 0.30
CA VAL A 267 -15.04 25.17 1.28
C VAL A 267 -15.55 25.07 2.72
N ALA A 268 -16.67 25.73 3.04
CA ALA A 268 -17.25 25.70 4.39
C ALA A 268 -17.82 24.31 4.75
N ARG A 269 -18.52 23.67 3.81
CA ARG A 269 -19.08 22.31 3.98
C ARG A 269 -17.96 21.29 4.19
N LEU A 270 -16.92 21.36 3.36
CA LEU A 270 -15.75 20.50 3.46
C LEU A 270 -14.99 20.71 4.77
N ALA A 271 -14.78 21.97 5.19
CA ALA A 271 -14.13 22.26 6.46
C ALA A 271 -14.90 21.68 7.65
N ASN A 272 -16.23 21.72 7.63
CA ASN A 272 -17.04 21.10 8.68
C ASN A 272 -16.96 19.57 8.64
N ALA A 273 -17.07 18.95 7.46
CA ALA A 273 -16.92 17.50 7.31
C ALA A 273 -15.54 17.00 7.78
N ALA A 274 -14.49 17.78 7.53
CA ALA A 274 -13.13 17.47 7.93
C ALA A 274 -12.89 17.54 9.46
N LYS A 275 -13.70 18.31 10.21
CA LYS A 275 -13.61 18.36 11.69
C LYS A 275 -14.04 17.06 12.35
N GLU A 276 -14.76 16.20 11.64
CA GLU A 276 -15.24 14.90 12.14
C GLU A 276 -14.25 13.75 11.86
N LEU A 277 -13.08 14.05 11.28
CA LEU A 277 -12.05 13.04 11.06
C LEU A 277 -11.50 12.54 12.40
N THR A 278 -11.51 11.23 12.58
CA THR A 278 -10.94 10.56 13.77
C THR A 278 -9.71 9.73 13.46
N ARG A 279 -9.47 9.39 12.18
CA ARG A 279 -8.40 8.49 11.75
C ARG A 279 -7.84 8.85 10.38
N ILE A 280 -6.56 8.55 10.16
CA ILE A 280 -5.87 8.63 8.86
C ILE A 280 -4.93 7.43 8.75
N ALA A 281 -4.99 6.71 7.62
CA ALA A 281 -4.14 5.55 7.34
C ALA A 281 -4.04 4.54 8.52
N GLY A 282 -5.17 4.32 9.20
CA GLY A 282 -5.29 3.40 10.34
C GLY A 282 -4.88 3.99 11.70
N GLY A 283 -4.19 5.12 11.72
CA GLY A 283 -3.80 5.85 12.93
C GLY A 283 -4.95 6.68 13.51
N VAL A 284 -4.84 7.02 14.80
CA VAL A 284 -5.81 7.84 15.53
C VAL A 284 -5.33 9.29 15.55
N ILE A 285 -6.24 10.22 15.30
CA ILE A 285 -5.97 11.66 15.40
C ILE A 285 -6.11 12.06 16.88
N LEU A 286 -5.04 12.63 17.45
CA LEU A 286 -5.03 13.15 18.83
C LEU A 286 -5.38 14.63 18.91
N SER A 287 -4.90 15.41 17.92
CA SER A 287 -5.22 16.83 17.80
C SER A 287 -5.58 17.12 16.35
N LEU A 288 -6.62 17.94 16.15
CA LEU A 288 -7.15 18.26 14.84
C LEU A 288 -7.38 19.77 14.73
N GLY A 289 -6.76 20.39 13.74
CA GLY A 289 -7.01 21.78 13.34
C GLY A 289 -7.49 21.81 11.90
N VAL A 290 -8.65 22.40 11.65
CA VAL A 290 -9.20 22.58 10.29
C VAL A 290 -9.38 24.08 10.02
N SER A 291 -8.84 24.55 8.89
CA SER A 291 -8.91 25.96 8.49
C SER A 291 -8.96 26.09 6.97
N ALA A 292 -9.60 27.14 6.45
CA ALA A 292 -9.43 27.52 5.06
C ALA A 292 -8.15 28.37 4.92
N THR A 293 -7.29 28.07 3.95
CA THR A 293 -6.03 28.78 3.73
C THR A 293 -5.79 29.06 2.25
N ARG A 294 -4.98 30.09 1.98
CA ARG A 294 -4.46 30.42 0.64
C ARG A 294 -2.95 30.19 0.55
N THR A 295 -2.35 29.57 1.56
CA THR A 295 -0.89 29.36 1.61
C THR A 295 -0.58 27.94 2.05
N ALA A 296 0.32 27.28 1.34
CA ALA A 296 0.82 25.95 1.69
C ALA A 296 1.57 26.01 3.04
N PRO A 297 1.16 25.22 4.05
CA PRO A 297 1.94 25.07 5.27
C PRO A 297 3.34 24.49 4.98
N LYS A 298 4.35 24.88 5.77
CA LYS A 298 5.72 24.37 5.63
C LYS A 298 5.81 22.92 6.16
N TYR A 299 5.61 21.96 5.27
CA TYR A 299 5.68 20.51 5.51
C TYR A 299 6.37 19.85 4.31
N PRO A 300 7.13 18.77 4.52
CA PRO A 300 7.59 17.95 3.40
C PRO A 300 6.36 17.33 2.74
N TYR A 301 6.15 17.57 1.46
CA TYR A 301 5.01 17.04 0.72
C TYR A 301 5.42 15.84 -0.12
N LEU A 302 4.48 14.90 -0.28
CA LEU A 302 4.57 13.91 -1.35
C LEU A 302 4.38 14.60 -2.70
N ILE A 303 5.23 14.22 -3.65
CA ILE A 303 5.26 14.74 -5.02
C ILE A 303 5.19 13.54 -5.96
N ASP A 304 4.31 13.60 -6.95
CA ASP A 304 4.25 12.59 -8.01
C ASP A 304 5.55 12.63 -8.84
N ALA A 305 6.29 11.52 -8.86
CA ALA A 305 7.54 11.37 -9.60
C ALA A 305 7.40 10.41 -10.79
N SER A 306 6.17 10.17 -11.24
CA SER A 306 5.89 9.36 -12.43
C SER A 306 6.56 9.90 -13.72
N PRO A 307 6.71 11.23 -13.94
CA PRO A 307 7.44 11.75 -15.10
C PRO A 307 8.94 11.41 -15.09
N GLU A 308 9.61 11.47 -13.93
CA GLU A 308 11.01 11.09 -13.75
C GLU A 308 11.20 9.58 -13.95
N MET A 309 10.24 8.80 -13.47
CA MET A 309 10.17 7.36 -13.70
C MET A 309 10.11 7.05 -15.20
N ALA A 310 9.17 7.67 -15.93
CA ALA A 310 9.02 7.50 -17.37
C ALA A 310 10.29 7.87 -18.14
N ARG A 311 10.93 8.98 -17.76
CA ARG A 311 12.19 9.44 -18.36
C ARG A 311 13.34 8.49 -18.12
N THR A 312 13.42 7.90 -16.93
CA THR A 312 14.46 6.93 -16.57
C THR A 312 14.30 5.66 -17.40
N MET A 313 13.07 5.13 -17.47
CA MET A 313 12.75 3.94 -18.26
C MET A 313 13.03 4.15 -19.75
N SER A 314 12.58 5.26 -20.35
CA SER A 314 12.80 5.52 -21.78
C SER A 314 14.27 5.70 -22.14
N LYS A 315 15.08 6.27 -21.25
CA LYS A 315 16.52 6.47 -21.46
C LYS A 315 17.33 5.19 -21.33
N THR A 316 16.94 4.29 -20.43
CA THR A 316 17.77 3.13 -20.04
C THR A 316 17.25 1.79 -20.56
N GLY A 317 15.97 1.71 -20.96
CA GLY A 317 15.35 0.47 -21.41
C GLY A 317 15.10 -0.55 -20.30
N ILE A 318 15.12 -0.13 -19.03
CA ILE A 318 14.92 -1.01 -17.87
C ILE A 318 13.45 -1.05 -17.44
N ASP A 319 13.10 -2.07 -16.65
CA ASP A 319 11.75 -2.27 -16.13
C ASP A 319 11.38 -1.31 -14.97
N ALA A 320 10.12 -1.34 -14.55
CA ALA A 320 9.62 -0.43 -13.52
C ALA A 320 10.22 -0.64 -12.12
N MET A 321 10.73 -1.84 -11.78
CA MET A 321 11.39 -2.03 -10.49
C MET A 321 12.82 -1.47 -10.55
N ASP A 322 13.54 -1.74 -11.64
CA ASP A 322 14.93 -1.33 -11.77
C ASP A 322 15.05 0.20 -11.92
N ALA A 323 14.13 0.85 -12.65
CA ALA A 323 14.07 2.31 -12.70
C ALA A 323 13.73 2.93 -11.32
N ALA A 324 12.83 2.31 -10.55
CA ALA A 324 12.52 2.76 -9.19
C ALA A 324 13.74 2.63 -8.26
N VAL A 325 14.51 1.55 -8.39
CA VAL A 325 15.75 1.34 -7.63
C VAL A 325 16.84 2.32 -8.05
N GLN A 326 16.96 2.63 -9.35
CA GLN A 326 17.92 3.61 -9.84
C GLN A 326 17.63 5.01 -9.29
N LEU A 327 16.36 5.44 -9.32
CA LEU A 327 15.93 6.71 -8.71
C LEU A 327 16.14 6.71 -7.19
N TYR A 328 15.78 5.62 -6.51
CA TYR A 328 15.94 5.49 -5.06
C TYR A 328 17.40 5.54 -4.60
N ALA A 329 18.29 4.86 -5.32
CA ALA A 329 19.71 4.76 -4.96
C ALA A 329 20.56 5.91 -5.50
N GLY A 330 20.12 6.58 -6.57
CA GLY A 330 20.88 7.64 -7.24
C GLY A 330 21.09 8.89 -6.40
N ASP A 331 20.24 9.13 -5.40
CA ASP A 331 20.18 10.40 -4.69
C ASP A 331 20.85 10.38 -3.30
N GLY A 332 21.49 9.28 -2.91
CA GLY A 332 22.03 9.16 -1.55
C GLY A 332 23.38 8.46 -1.42
N ASP A 333 23.92 8.56 -0.21
CA ASP A 333 25.16 7.94 0.21
C ASP A 333 25.06 7.41 1.65
N TRP A 334 25.85 6.38 1.96
CA TRP A 334 25.96 5.86 3.32
C TRP A 334 26.91 6.74 4.13
N ARG A 335 26.45 7.26 5.26
CA ARG A 335 27.27 7.98 6.25
C ARG A 335 26.93 7.47 7.65
N GLU A 336 27.91 7.25 8.51
CA GLU A 336 27.68 6.99 9.95
C GLU A 336 26.59 5.93 10.27
N GLY A 337 26.48 4.85 9.48
CA GLY A 337 25.48 3.80 9.68
C GLY A 337 24.05 4.13 9.21
N GLY A 338 23.86 5.27 8.53
CA GLY A 338 22.60 5.70 7.93
C GLY A 338 22.71 5.98 6.43
N TRP A 339 21.59 5.84 5.71
CA TRP A 339 21.49 6.32 4.33
C TRP A 339 21.02 7.78 4.33
N TYR A 340 21.84 8.65 3.75
CA TYR A 340 21.57 10.07 3.62
C TYR A 340 21.30 10.40 2.17
N SER A 341 20.49 11.43 1.92
CA SER A 341 20.28 11.96 0.58
C SER A 341 20.04 13.45 0.70
N SER A 342 20.73 14.22 -0.13
CA SER A 342 20.79 15.67 -0.06
C SER A 342 19.62 16.36 -0.78
N VAL A 343 18.96 15.70 -1.75
CA VAL A 343 17.89 16.28 -2.57
C VAL A 343 16.89 15.20 -3.01
N ASN A 344 15.59 15.51 -2.97
CA ASN A 344 14.46 14.77 -3.56
C ASN A 344 14.41 13.25 -3.29
N ASN A 345 13.68 12.90 -2.25
CA ASN A 345 13.74 11.55 -1.72
C ASN A 345 12.69 10.62 -2.30
N TYR A 346 13.11 9.99 -3.40
CA TYR A 346 12.40 8.99 -4.16
C TYR A 346 12.00 7.76 -3.31
N MET A 347 10.76 7.30 -3.44
CA MET A 347 10.30 6.01 -2.95
C MET A 347 9.03 5.56 -3.70
N PRO A 348 8.84 4.24 -3.90
CA PRO A 348 7.54 3.72 -4.31
C PRO A 348 6.48 4.01 -3.25
N SER A 349 5.29 4.43 -3.65
CA SER A 349 4.12 4.50 -2.77
C SER A 349 2.96 3.75 -3.38
N MET A 350 2.24 2.98 -2.56
CA MET A 350 1.04 2.27 -3.02
C MET A 350 -0.03 3.28 -3.41
N SER A 351 -0.21 3.44 -4.71
CA SER A 351 -1.03 4.47 -5.35
C SER A 351 -2.32 3.91 -5.93
N GLY A 352 -2.50 2.59 -5.98
CA GLY A 352 -3.75 2.04 -6.49
C GLY A 352 -3.94 0.55 -6.25
N TYR A 353 -4.98 0.03 -6.92
CA TYR A 353 -5.35 -1.37 -6.98
C TYR A 353 -5.66 -1.75 -8.42
N GLY A 354 -4.92 -2.71 -8.98
CA GLY A 354 -5.18 -3.29 -10.29
C GLY A 354 -6.04 -4.55 -10.17
N PHE A 355 -7.07 -4.67 -11.00
CA PHE A 355 -7.99 -5.81 -11.02
C PHE A 355 -7.33 -7.02 -11.69
N LEU A 356 -7.32 -8.16 -10.98
CA LEU A 356 -6.82 -9.44 -11.51
C LEU A 356 -7.90 -10.21 -12.30
N HIS A 357 -9.15 -9.79 -12.18
CA HIS A 357 -10.27 -10.22 -12.98
C HIS A 357 -11.35 -9.14 -12.96
N GLU A 358 -12.29 -9.20 -13.90
CA GLU A 358 -13.42 -8.27 -13.90
C GLU A 358 -14.24 -8.40 -12.61
N PRO A 359 -14.68 -7.27 -12.00
CA PRO A 359 -15.53 -7.31 -10.83
C PRO A 359 -16.83 -8.10 -11.08
N ALA A 360 -17.06 -9.13 -10.27
CA ALA A 360 -18.17 -10.06 -10.40
C ALA A 360 -19.01 -10.11 -9.11
N ILE A 361 -20.23 -10.65 -9.18
CA ILE A 361 -21.05 -10.87 -7.98
C ILE A 361 -20.54 -12.12 -7.27
N VAL A 362 -20.30 -12.03 -5.97
CA VAL A 362 -19.74 -13.11 -5.15
C VAL A 362 -20.41 -13.09 -3.78
N GLU A 363 -20.80 -14.26 -3.25
CA GLU A 363 -21.62 -14.34 -2.03
C GLU A 363 -20.95 -13.78 -0.77
N LYS A 364 -19.64 -13.99 -0.61
CA LYS A 364 -18.89 -13.62 0.61
C LYS A 364 -18.22 -12.24 0.55
N THR A 365 -18.75 -11.35 -0.27
CA THR A 365 -18.30 -9.96 -0.34
C THR A 365 -18.60 -9.21 0.96
N ARG A 366 -17.83 -8.17 1.26
CA ARG A 366 -17.97 -7.32 2.46
C ARG A 366 -19.37 -6.71 2.60
N ASP A 367 -19.99 -6.39 1.46
CA ASP A 367 -21.35 -5.89 1.37
C ASP A 367 -21.99 -6.54 0.15
N SER A 368 -23.08 -7.28 0.37
CA SER A 368 -23.75 -8.11 -0.63
C SER A 368 -24.25 -7.32 -1.84
N CYS A 369 -24.34 -5.98 -1.76
CA CYS A 369 -24.71 -5.14 -2.89
C CYS A 369 -23.56 -4.79 -3.85
N TYR A 370 -22.29 -5.07 -3.48
CA TYR A 370 -21.13 -4.72 -4.31
C TYR A 370 -20.50 -5.92 -4.99
N ARG A 371 -20.10 -5.71 -6.24
CA ARG A 371 -19.24 -6.64 -6.99
C ARG A 371 -17.89 -6.76 -6.29
N HIS A 372 -17.22 -7.90 -6.44
CA HIS A 372 -15.93 -8.19 -5.84
C HIS A 372 -14.85 -8.47 -6.90
N ALA A 373 -13.63 -8.10 -6.57
CA ALA A 373 -12.43 -8.48 -7.32
C ALA A 373 -11.24 -8.79 -6.40
N PHE A 374 -10.43 -9.78 -6.76
CA PHE A 374 -9.06 -9.85 -6.29
C PHE A 374 -8.22 -8.78 -6.98
N VAL A 375 -7.40 -8.09 -6.21
CA VAL A 375 -6.63 -6.95 -6.72
C VAL A 375 -5.17 -7.03 -6.33
N GLU A 376 -4.28 -6.58 -7.21
CA GLU A 376 -2.88 -6.34 -6.90
C GLU A 376 -2.70 -4.88 -6.44
N PRO A 377 -2.01 -4.62 -5.32
CA PRO A 377 -1.49 -3.28 -5.04
C PRO A 377 -0.58 -2.79 -6.17
N VAL A 378 -0.86 -1.60 -6.72
CA VAL A 378 0.04 -0.95 -7.69
C VAL A 378 0.71 0.26 -7.04
N PHE A 379 1.95 0.53 -7.45
CA PHE A 379 2.78 1.55 -6.85
C PHE A 379 3.23 2.56 -7.90
N SER A 380 3.25 3.82 -7.51
CA SER A 380 3.81 4.92 -8.30
C SER A 380 5.08 5.39 -7.62
N MET A 381 6.01 5.92 -8.42
CA MET A 381 7.18 6.58 -7.88
C MET A 381 6.78 7.93 -7.30
N MET A 382 7.20 8.20 -6.07
CA MET A 382 6.97 9.47 -5.38
C MET A 382 8.30 10.05 -4.95
N CYS A 383 8.39 11.36 -4.82
CA CYS A 383 9.49 12.01 -4.11
C CYS A 383 8.98 12.93 -3.00
N GLN A 384 9.90 13.56 -2.27
CA GLN A 384 9.59 14.49 -1.19
C GLN A 384 10.20 15.85 -1.49
N GLY A 385 9.43 16.92 -1.30
CA GLY A 385 9.92 18.26 -1.56
C GLY A 385 9.07 19.38 -0.97
N SER A 386 9.38 20.60 -1.41
CA SER A 386 8.52 21.75 -1.18
C SER A 386 7.23 21.59 -1.96
N PHE A 387 6.19 22.31 -1.55
CA PHE A 387 4.92 22.25 -2.26
C PHE A 387 5.08 22.68 -3.73
N THR A 388 4.60 21.87 -4.66
CA THR A 388 4.49 22.18 -6.10
C THR A 388 3.13 21.73 -6.63
N ASP A 389 2.83 22.02 -7.89
CA ASP A 389 1.60 21.51 -8.52
C ASP A 389 1.59 19.98 -8.66
N ASP A 390 2.75 19.32 -8.56
CA ASP A 390 2.88 17.86 -8.53
C ASP A 390 2.50 17.23 -7.19
N CYS A 391 2.17 18.03 -6.17
CA CYS A 391 1.64 17.55 -4.90
C CYS A 391 0.14 17.24 -4.93
N TRP A 392 -0.59 17.66 -5.98
CA TRP A 392 -2.03 17.48 -6.06
C TRP A 392 -2.40 16.12 -6.67
N PHE A 393 -2.95 15.25 -5.84
CA PHE A 393 -3.43 13.93 -6.21
C PHE A 393 -4.94 13.92 -6.39
N SER A 394 -5.40 13.22 -7.42
CA SER A 394 -6.80 12.90 -7.67
C SER A 394 -6.97 11.39 -7.72
N ARG A 395 -8.13 10.87 -7.33
CA ARG A 395 -8.51 9.48 -7.70
C ARG A 395 -8.57 9.40 -9.23
N TYR A 396 -8.40 8.23 -9.83
CA TYR A 396 -8.73 7.91 -11.22
C TYR A 396 -9.33 6.50 -11.31
N GLU A 397 -10.26 6.34 -12.23
CA GLU A 397 -10.96 5.09 -12.50
C GLU A 397 -10.59 4.66 -13.92
N HIS A 398 -10.10 3.44 -14.06
CA HIS A 398 -9.59 2.86 -15.31
C HIS A 398 -10.24 1.49 -15.54
N ASP A 399 -10.14 0.96 -16.76
CA ASP A 399 -10.61 -0.40 -17.03
C ASP A 399 -9.79 -1.45 -16.27
N TRP A 400 -8.51 -1.16 -16.02
CA TRP A 400 -7.62 -2.02 -15.24
C TRP A 400 -7.76 -1.90 -13.73
N GLY A 401 -8.43 -0.86 -13.20
CA GLY A 401 -8.51 -0.66 -11.74
C GLY A 401 -8.71 0.79 -11.30
N VAL A 402 -8.29 1.09 -10.06
CA VAL A 402 -8.42 2.42 -9.43
C VAL A 402 -7.07 2.88 -8.92
N SER A 403 -6.72 4.13 -9.21
CA SER A 403 -5.44 4.73 -8.82
C SER A 403 -5.62 6.13 -8.22
N TRP A 404 -4.54 6.63 -7.63
CA TRP A 404 -4.40 8.01 -7.17
C TRP A 404 -3.08 8.56 -7.71
N GLY A 405 -3.12 9.69 -8.39
CA GLY A 405 -1.97 10.29 -9.07
C GLY A 405 -2.23 11.76 -9.41
N LYS A 406 -1.25 12.44 -10.01
CA LYS A 406 -1.46 13.79 -10.56
C LYS A 406 -2.19 13.75 -11.90
N THR A 407 -1.83 12.78 -12.73
CA THR A 407 -2.36 12.61 -14.09
C THR A 407 -3.03 11.25 -14.22
N LYS A 408 -4.04 11.19 -15.10
CA LYS A 408 -4.75 9.95 -15.43
C LYS A 408 -3.82 8.99 -16.18
#